data_AF-A0A3P3TWD2-F1
#
_entry.id   AF-A0A3P3TWD2-F1
#
_cell.length_a   1.000
_cell.length_b   1.000
_cell.length_c   1.000
_cell.angle_alpha   90.00
_cell.angle_beta   90.00
_cell.angle_gamma   90.00
#
_symmetry.space_group_name_H-M   'P 1'
#
loop_
_entity.id
_entity.type
_entity.pdbx_description
1 polymer ?
#
loop_
_entity_poly.entity_id
_entity_poly.type
_entity_poly.pdbx_seq_one_letter_code
_entity_poly.pdbx_strand_id
1 'polypeptide(L)'
;MNNPSIFENPCPICKKKEATLLCDYVTEYHSQSIIFVNGPYAAFKAANEGPRLDTCDLPMCEECAKHITDGVDFCPHHYKLHQQVQLPDKLRKYQNRQKQQQRKEMYGTQS
;
A
#
# COMPACT_ATOMS: atom_id res chain seq x y z
N MET A 1 -20.01 32.49 -6.71
CA MET A 1 -20.90 31.36 -7.06
C MET A 1 -20.16 30.08 -6.68
N ASN A 2 -20.71 29.28 -5.76
CA ASN A 2 -20.10 27.98 -5.42
C ASN A 2 -20.32 27.03 -6.60
N ASN A 3 -19.25 26.50 -7.17
CA ASN A 3 -19.31 25.56 -8.28
C ASN A 3 -19.90 24.22 -7.77
N PRO A 4 -21.04 23.75 -8.30
CA PRO A 4 -21.71 22.53 -7.81
C PRO A 4 -20.84 21.26 -7.92
N SER A 5 -19.86 21.24 -8.83
CA SER A 5 -18.95 20.10 -9.02
C SER A 5 -17.95 19.89 -7.88
N ILE A 6 -17.76 20.87 -6.98
CA ILE A 6 -16.91 20.71 -5.77
C ILE A 6 -17.46 19.62 -4.82
N PHE A 7 -18.72 19.22 -4.98
CA PHE A 7 -19.40 18.25 -4.12
C PHE A 7 -19.36 16.80 -4.60
N GLU A 8 -18.79 16.48 -5.78
CA GLU A 8 -18.85 15.10 -6.29
C GLU A 8 -17.91 14.14 -5.56
N ASN A 9 -16.74 14.60 -5.10
CA ASN A 9 -15.84 13.80 -4.26
C ASN A 9 -14.96 14.69 -3.33
N PRO A 10 -15.54 15.29 -2.30
CA PRO A 10 -14.77 16.16 -1.41
C PRO A 10 -13.77 15.33 -0.59
N CYS A 11 -12.55 15.85 -0.45
CA CYS A 11 -11.55 15.30 0.45
C CYS A 11 -12.14 15.19 1.87
N PRO A 12 -12.27 13.97 2.44
CA PRO A 12 -12.91 13.74 3.73
C PRO A 12 -12.13 14.36 4.90
N ILE A 13 -10.85 14.68 4.69
CA ILE A 13 -9.96 15.27 5.70
C ILE A 13 -10.21 16.78 5.83
N CYS A 14 -10.06 17.54 4.74
CA CYS A 14 -10.17 18.99 4.79
C CYS A 14 -11.55 19.52 4.40
N LYS A 15 -12.36 18.73 3.68
CA LYS A 15 -13.69 19.06 3.14
C LYS A 15 -13.73 20.33 2.28
N LYS A 16 -12.58 20.78 1.78
CA LYS A 16 -12.41 22.03 1.02
C LYS A 16 -12.08 21.81 -0.44
N LYS A 17 -11.45 20.68 -0.76
CA LYS A 17 -10.87 20.37 -2.07
C LYS A 17 -11.37 19.02 -2.53
N GLU A 18 -11.34 18.80 -3.84
CA GLU A 18 -11.62 17.51 -4.45
C GLU A 18 -10.52 16.51 -4.11
N ALA A 19 -10.91 15.24 -3.93
CA ALA A 19 -9.98 14.15 -3.76
C ALA A 19 -9.50 13.61 -5.11
N THR A 20 -8.19 13.62 -5.31
CA THR A 20 -7.51 13.18 -6.55
C THR A 20 -6.58 11.99 -6.31
N LEU A 21 -6.29 11.66 -5.06
CA LEU A 21 -5.38 10.59 -4.63
C LEU A 21 -6.10 9.61 -3.70
N LEU A 22 -5.52 8.42 -3.55
CA LEU A 22 -5.97 7.38 -2.62
C LEU A 22 -4.87 7.07 -1.60
N CYS A 23 -5.25 6.47 -0.47
CA CYS A 23 -4.31 6.08 0.57
C CYS A 23 -3.84 4.63 0.39
N ASP A 24 -2.57 4.43 0.02
CA ASP A 24 -1.97 3.13 -0.32
C ASP A 24 -1.49 2.32 0.89
N TYR A 25 -1.88 2.71 2.10
CA TYR A 25 -1.49 1.99 3.31
C TYR A 25 -2.17 0.61 3.34
N VAL A 26 -1.37 -0.45 3.42
CA VAL A 26 -1.88 -1.84 3.48
C VAL A 26 -2.57 -2.09 4.82
N THR A 27 -3.86 -2.43 4.77
CA THR A 27 -4.71 -2.70 5.93
C THR A 27 -4.81 -4.19 6.24
N GLU A 28 -4.81 -5.03 5.20
CA GLU A 28 -4.99 -6.48 5.36
C GLU A 28 -4.10 -7.28 4.40
N TYR A 29 -3.65 -8.43 4.87
CA TYR A 29 -2.97 -9.45 4.07
C TYR A 29 -3.91 -10.64 3.93
N HIS A 30 -4.49 -10.83 2.75
CA HIS A 30 -5.35 -11.98 2.53
C HIS A 30 -4.49 -13.23 2.28
N SER A 31 -4.75 -14.30 3.03
CA SER A 31 -4.18 -15.63 2.73
C SER A 31 -4.61 -16.07 1.32
N GLN A 32 -3.73 -16.76 0.61
CA GLN A 32 -3.96 -17.24 -0.76
C GLN A 32 -5.09 -18.28 -0.84
N SER A 33 -6.35 -17.83 -0.78
CA SER A 33 -7.47 -18.64 -1.24
C SER A 33 -7.39 -18.75 -2.76
N ILE A 34 -7.35 -19.95 -3.34
CA ILE A 34 -7.29 -20.08 -4.79
C ILE A 34 -8.61 -19.51 -5.36
N ILE A 35 -8.52 -18.50 -6.23
CA ILE A 35 -9.68 -17.99 -6.96
C ILE A 35 -9.83 -18.85 -8.21
N PHE A 36 -10.93 -19.58 -8.28
CA PHE A 36 -11.32 -20.29 -9.48
C PHE A 36 -12.10 -19.34 -10.40
N VAL A 37 -11.52 -19.06 -11.57
CA VAL A 37 -12.13 -18.21 -12.59
C VAL A 37 -12.58 -19.09 -13.74
N ASN A 38 -13.80 -18.91 -14.22
CA ASN A 38 -14.23 -19.53 -15.48
C ASN A 38 -13.53 -18.82 -16.64
N GLY A 39 -12.66 -19.52 -17.37
CA GLY A 39 -11.91 -18.93 -18.48
C GLY A 39 -10.60 -19.66 -18.80
N PRO A 40 -9.76 -19.09 -19.68
CA PRO A 40 -8.47 -19.66 -20.04
C PRO A 40 -7.50 -19.65 -18.84
N TYR A 41 -6.53 -20.55 -18.84
CA TYR A 41 -5.50 -20.67 -17.78
C TYR A 41 -4.80 -19.35 -17.47
N ALA A 42 -4.62 -18.46 -18.47
CA ALA A 42 -4.05 -17.13 -18.27
C ALA A 42 -4.87 -16.27 -17.28
N ALA A 43 -6.20 -16.34 -17.32
CA ALA A 43 -7.08 -15.62 -16.41
C ALA A 43 -7.00 -16.18 -14.99
N PHE A 44 -6.91 -17.51 -14.86
CA PHE A 44 -6.66 -18.16 -13.58
C PHE A 44 -5.29 -17.76 -13.00
N LYS A 45 -4.24 -17.75 -13.82
CA LYS A 45 -2.90 -17.33 -13.40
C LYS A 45 -2.93 -15.87 -12.91
N ALA A 46 -3.49 -14.95 -13.71
CA ALA A 46 -3.58 -13.54 -13.34
C ALA A 46 -4.36 -13.31 -12.02
N ALA A 47 -5.47 -14.03 -11.81
CA ALA A 47 -6.27 -13.90 -10.57
C ALA A 47 -5.59 -14.46 -9.31
N ASN A 48 -4.54 -15.27 -9.48
CA ASN A 48 -3.79 -15.89 -8.38
C ASN A 48 -2.32 -15.44 -8.34
N GLU A 49 -1.92 -14.51 -9.21
CA GLU A 49 -0.56 -14.01 -9.31
C GLU A 49 -0.40 -12.77 -8.42
N GLY A 50 0.58 -12.81 -7.53
CA GLY A 50 0.93 -11.69 -6.64
C GLY A 50 0.32 -11.78 -5.23
N PRO A 51 0.82 -10.95 -4.31
CA PRO A 51 0.28 -10.84 -2.97
C PRO A 51 -1.11 -10.18 -3.02
N ARG A 52 -2.08 -10.75 -2.30
CA ARG A 52 -3.40 -10.14 -2.14
C ARG A 52 -3.39 -9.26 -0.91
N LEU A 53 -3.38 -7.96 -1.17
CA LEU A 53 -3.33 -6.92 -0.17
C LEU A 53 -4.60 -6.08 -0.31
N ASP A 54 -5.15 -5.69 0.83
CA ASP A 54 -6.14 -4.62 0.87
C ASP A 54 -5.45 -3.32 1.27
N THR A 55 -5.89 -2.21 0.68
CA THR A 55 -5.36 -0.87 0.94
C THR A 55 -6.44 0.00 1.57
N CYS A 56 -6.02 1.03 2.30
CA CYS A 56 -6.95 1.92 2.98
C CYS A 56 -7.92 2.62 2.03
N ASP A 57 -7.47 2.96 0.82
CA ASP A 57 -8.27 3.58 -0.26
C ASP A 57 -9.03 4.84 0.14
N LEU A 58 -8.64 5.50 1.24
CA LEU A 58 -9.24 6.76 1.66
C LEU A 58 -8.94 7.82 0.59
N PRO A 59 -9.97 8.44 -0.02
CA PRO A 59 -9.76 9.49 -1.00
C PRO A 59 -9.18 10.73 -0.33
N MET A 60 -8.24 11.41 -0.99
CA MET A 60 -7.52 12.58 -0.46
C MET A 60 -7.23 13.59 -1.56
N CYS A 61 -7.19 14.86 -1.19
CA CYS A 61 -6.56 15.88 -2.03
C CYS A 61 -5.03 15.84 -1.86
N GLU A 62 -4.30 16.35 -2.86
CA GLU A 62 -2.83 16.42 -2.87
C GLU A 62 -2.24 17.07 -1.60
N GLU A 63 -2.89 18.09 -1.05
CA GLU A 63 -2.40 18.77 0.17
C GLU A 63 -2.56 17.93 1.44
N CYS A 64 -3.57 17.07 1.49
CA CYS A 64 -3.82 16.21 2.65
C CYS A 64 -3.02 14.91 2.57
N ALA A 65 -2.66 14.49 1.36
CA ALA A 65 -1.82 13.32 1.15
C ALA A 65 -0.40 13.52 1.72
N LYS A 66 0.23 12.40 2.08
CA LYS A 66 1.61 12.32 2.53
C LYS A 66 2.36 11.38 1.60
N HIS A 67 3.08 11.96 0.65
CA HIS A 67 3.96 11.25 -0.27
C HIS A 67 5.06 10.53 0.52
N ILE A 68 5.15 9.21 0.35
CA ILE A 68 6.17 8.37 1.00
C ILE A 68 7.32 8.09 0.03
N THR A 69 6.98 7.59 -1.14
CA THR A 69 7.87 7.27 -2.27
C THR A 69 7.09 7.46 -3.56
N ASP A 70 7.76 7.34 -4.70
CA ASP A 70 7.11 7.42 -6.01
C ASP A 70 5.90 6.48 -6.10
N GLY A 71 4.72 7.07 -6.33
CA GLY A 71 3.46 6.35 -6.47
C GLY A 71 2.88 5.77 -5.17
N VAL A 72 3.31 6.23 -3.99
CA VAL A 72 2.77 5.78 -2.69
C VAL A 72 2.38 6.97 -1.82
N ASP A 73 1.09 7.06 -1.54
CA ASP A 73 0.45 8.15 -0.80
C ASP A 73 -0.27 7.66 0.45
N PHE A 74 0.03 8.27 1.60
CA PHE A 74 -0.66 7.94 2.85
C PHE A 74 -1.56 9.07 3.35
N CYS A 75 -2.66 8.69 4.00
CA CYS A 75 -3.47 9.62 4.76
C CYS A 75 -2.76 10.07 6.05
N PRO A 76 -3.14 11.22 6.63
CA PRO A 76 -2.51 11.73 7.85
C PRO A 76 -2.54 10.75 9.02
N HIS A 77 -3.55 9.87 9.08
CA HIS A 77 -3.62 8.82 10.09
C HIS A 77 -2.55 7.74 9.86
N HIS A 78 -2.53 7.14 8.67
CA HIS A 78 -1.57 6.08 8.33
C HIS A 78 -0.13 6.58 8.23
N TYR A 79 0.09 7.85 7.88
CA TYR A 79 1.41 8.46 7.94
C TYR A 79 1.98 8.46 9.37
N LYS A 80 1.17 8.79 10.39
CA LYS A 80 1.62 8.74 11.79
C LYS A 80 1.99 7.34 12.22
N LEU A 81 1.20 6.33 11.80
CA LEU A 81 1.51 4.93 12.06
C LEU A 81 2.81 4.52 11.38
N HIS A 82 2.99 4.87 10.11
CA HIS A 82 4.21 4.59 9.35
C HIS A 82 5.47 5.15 10.03
N GLN A 83 5.40 6.35 10.60
CA GLN A 83 6.52 6.93 11.35
C GLN A 83 6.91 6.13 12.61
N GLN A 84 5.97 5.39 13.20
CA GLN A 84 6.22 4.59 14.41
C GLN A 84 6.83 3.22 14.11
N VAL A 85 6.86 2.78 12.84
CA VAL A 85 7.33 1.45 12.45
C VAL A 85 8.86 1.29 12.58
N GLN A 86 9.61 2.38 12.77
CA GLN A 86 11.06 2.32 12.87
C GLN A 86 11.52 1.51 14.09
N LEU A 87 12.23 0.41 13.82
CA LEU A 87 12.82 -0.40 14.88
C LEU A 87 13.94 0.37 15.60
N PRO A 88 14.05 0.25 16.93
CA PRO A 88 15.22 0.71 17.66
C PRO A 88 16.51 0.15 17.06
N ASP A 89 17.60 0.93 17.10
CA ASP A 89 18.89 0.57 16.51
C ASP A 89 19.40 -0.82 16.94
N LYS A 90 19.17 -1.16 18.21
CA LYS A 90 19.54 -2.47 18.79
C LYS A 90 18.83 -3.63 18.11
N LEU A 91 17.61 -3.44 17.61
CA LEU A 91 16.82 -4.46 16.91
C LEU A 91 17.07 -4.43 15.40
N ARG A 92 17.34 -3.26 14.82
CA ARG A 92 17.62 -3.10 13.38
C ARG A 92 18.77 -3.99 12.89
N LYS A 93 19.80 -4.21 13.73
CA LYS A 93 20.92 -5.12 13.39
C LYS A 93 20.46 -6.56 13.14
N TYR A 94 19.48 -7.06 13.90
CA TYR A 94 18.98 -8.42 13.74
C TYR A 94 18.10 -8.53 12.49
N GLN A 95 17.25 -7.54 12.23
CA GLN A 95 16.46 -7.47 11.00
C GLN A 95 17.34 -7.47 9.76
N ASN A 96 18.43 -6.69 9.76
CA ASN A 96 19.36 -6.61 8.63
C ASN A 96 20.06 -7.95 8.36
N ARG A 97 20.47 -8.67 9.43
CA ARG A 97 21.07 -10.01 9.28
C ARG A 97 20.10 -11.01 8.66
N GLN A 98 18.85 -11.04 9.13
CA GLN A 98 17.81 -11.90 8.57
C GLN A 98 17.54 -11.58 7.09
N LYS A 99 17.42 -10.29 6.73
CA LYS A 99 17.25 -9.86 5.33
C LYS A 99 18.44 -10.24 4.44
N GLN A 100 19.67 -10.25 4.97
CA GLN A 100 20.84 -10.70 4.22
C GLN A 100 20.81 -12.21 4.00
N GLN A 101 20.43 -12.99 5.01
CA GLN A 101 20.29 -14.44 4.91
C GLN A 101 19.23 -14.82 3.86
N GLN A 102 18.03 -14.26 3.95
CA GLN A 102 16.95 -14.50 2.99
C GLN A 102 17.36 -14.15 1.55
N ARG A 103 18.10 -13.05 1.35
CA ARG A 103 18.61 -12.69 0.01
C ARG A 103 19.62 -13.72 -0.52
N LYS A 104 20.51 -14.23 0.35
CA LYS A 104 21.43 -15.30 -0.04
C LYS A 104 20.67 -16.59 -0.38
N GLU A 105 19.60 -16.93 0.35
CA GLU A 105 18.79 -18.11 0.06
C GLU A 105 18.00 -17.97 -1.25
N MET A 106 17.45 -16.78 -1.54
CA MET A 106 16.69 -16.55 -2.79
C MET A 106 17.57 -16.46 -4.05
N TYR A 107 18.78 -15.91 -3.94
CA TYR A 107 19.63 -15.61 -5.12
C TYR A 107 20.96 -16.36 -5.13
N GLY A 108 21.30 -17.09 -4.07
CA GLY A 108 22.58 -17.75 -3.86
C GLY A 108 22.50 -19.27 -3.95
N THR A 109 22.08 -19.78 -5.10
CA THR A 109 22.51 -21.08 -5.64
C THR A 109 22.47 -21.00 -7.16
N GLN A 110 23.44 -20.30 -7.73
CA GLN A 110 23.94 -20.56 -9.07
C GLN A 110 25.44 -20.79 -8.91
N SER A 111 25.82 -22.06 -8.81
CA SER A 111 27.19 -22.55 -8.88
C SER A 111 27.16 -23.89 -9.61
#